data_AF-A0A847FSG6-F1
#
_entry.id   AF-A0A847FSG6-F1
#
_cell.length_a   1.000
_cell.length_b   1.000
_cell.length_c   1.000
_cell.angle_alpha   90.00
_cell.angle_beta   90.00
_cell.angle_gamma   90.00
#
_symmetry.space_group_name_H-M   'P 1'
#
loop_
_entity.id
_entity.type
_entity.pdbx_description
1 polymer ?
#
loop_
_entity_poly.entity_id
_entity_poly.type
_entity_poly.pdbx_seq_one_letter_code
_entity_poly.pdbx_strand_id
1 'polypeptide(L)'
;MPITRVGTVSIFVKDQERARRFYTEVLGMEVRSDEPLFPGASARWLAVAPPGAETEIILYLPDDNWEHYRQVVGKSQALTLAASDIEEVYRTLSERGVRFVQEPQKQIWGTFAVIEDSEGNTIILAEQKSDVPRTKEELLSRIDRSRRELENVIRPLSDGQLTRRGPFGWSVKDHLAHLATWELGIVELLQKRPRFAAMGVEEAVSQGKTEDEINELIFRRRAHRTASEVMADFEEVHARLVQLLGSMGQEALFQPYASYLPEGATGSQLPVIHWVAGNTYEHFDEHRGYIEALLRQD
;
A
#
# COMPACT_ATOMS: atom_id res chain seq x y z
N MET A 1 -32.57 8.30 3.87
CA MET A 1 -32.58 7.45 2.66
C MET A 1 -32.48 5.99 3.10
N PRO A 2 -33.39 5.09 2.69
CA PRO A 2 -33.49 3.73 3.25
C PRO A 2 -32.54 2.68 2.58
N ILE A 3 -31.52 3.12 1.84
CA ILE A 3 -30.51 2.24 1.25
C ILE A 3 -29.40 2.04 2.28
N THR A 4 -29.11 0.79 2.64
CA THR A 4 -28.22 0.48 3.78
C THR A 4 -26.85 -0.08 3.36
N ARG A 5 -26.78 -0.90 2.31
CA ARG A 5 -25.54 -1.56 1.86
C ARG A 5 -25.64 -2.08 0.43
N VAL A 6 -24.52 -2.52 -0.11
CA VAL A 6 -24.49 -3.36 -1.32
C VAL A 6 -24.84 -4.79 -0.91
N GLY A 7 -25.99 -5.30 -1.36
CA GLY A 7 -26.43 -6.66 -1.05
C GLY A 7 -25.66 -7.70 -1.84
N THR A 8 -25.68 -7.58 -3.17
CA THR A 8 -25.04 -8.54 -4.08
C THR A 8 -24.34 -7.84 -5.23
N VAL A 9 -23.30 -8.49 -5.76
CA VAL A 9 -22.65 -8.16 -7.03
C VAL A 9 -22.60 -9.42 -7.89
N SER A 10 -22.66 -9.28 -9.21
CA SER A 10 -22.66 -10.45 -10.11
C SER A 10 -21.35 -10.57 -10.86
N ILE A 11 -20.82 -11.79 -10.91
CA ILE A 11 -19.77 -12.19 -11.85
C ILE A 11 -20.40 -13.17 -12.83
N PHE A 12 -20.27 -12.88 -14.12
CA PHE A 12 -20.80 -13.74 -15.16
C PHE A 12 -19.87 -14.94 -15.40
N VAL A 13 -20.45 -16.13 -15.52
CA VAL A 13 -19.75 -17.41 -15.66
C VAL A 13 -20.30 -18.22 -16.83
N LYS A 14 -19.52 -19.16 -17.37
CA LYS A 14 -19.99 -20.09 -18.42
C LYS A 14 -20.43 -21.43 -17.84
N ASP A 15 -19.91 -21.78 -16.68
CA ASP A 15 -20.20 -23.04 -15.98
C ASP A 15 -20.27 -22.77 -14.48
N GLN A 16 -21.49 -22.81 -13.92
CA GLN A 16 -21.70 -22.50 -12.51
C GLN A 16 -21.07 -23.53 -11.58
N GLU A 17 -20.92 -24.79 -12.00
CA GLU A 17 -20.34 -25.81 -11.14
C GLU A 17 -18.81 -25.72 -11.11
N ARG A 18 -18.18 -25.42 -12.24
CA ARG A 18 -16.74 -25.10 -12.27
C ARG A 18 -16.45 -23.84 -11.45
N ALA A 19 -17.24 -22.79 -11.63
CA ALA A 19 -17.10 -21.57 -10.85
C ALA A 19 -17.33 -21.83 -9.35
N ARG A 20 -18.37 -22.58 -8.98
CA ARG A 20 -18.63 -22.97 -7.59
C ARG A 20 -17.39 -23.57 -6.93
N ARG A 21 -16.81 -24.61 -7.54
CA ARG A 21 -15.60 -25.26 -7.01
C ARG A 21 -14.43 -24.30 -6.88
N PHE A 22 -14.18 -23.44 -7.86
CA PHE A 22 -13.11 -22.46 -7.76
C PHE A 22 -13.32 -21.50 -6.57
N TYR A 23 -14.49 -20.87 -6.48
CA TYR A 23 -14.73 -19.89 -5.43
C TYR A 23 -14.79 -20.53 -4.03
N THR A 24 -15.28 -21.77 -3.89
CA THR A 24 -15.35 -22.43 -2.58
C THR A 24 -14.06 -23.17 -2.20
N GLU A 25 -13.51 -23.99 -3.09
CA GLU A 25 -12.39 -24.88 -2.78
C GLU A 25 -11.03 -24.17 -2.98
N VAL A 26 -10.93 -23.25 -3.95
CA VAL A 26 -9.69 -22.52 -4.23
C VAL A 26 -9.63 -21.20 -3.46
N LEU A 27 -10.70 -20.40 -3.48
CA LEU A 27 -10.74 -19.12 -2.75
C LEU A 27 -11.27 -19.22 -1.32
N GLY A 28 -11.77 -20.38 -0.89
CA GLY A 28 -12.22 -20.60 0.49
C GLY A 28 -13.55 -19.89 0.84
N MET A 29 -14.37 -19.55 -0.15
CA MET A 29 -15.67 -18.93 0.09
C MET A 29 -16.74 -19.93 0.55
N GLU A 30 -17.76 -19.41 1.22
CA GLU A 30 -18.94 -20.15 1.63
C GLU A 30 -20.07 -19.99 0.60
N VAL A 31 -20.79 -21.07 0.31
CA VAL A 31 -22.05 -20.99 -0.45
C VAL A 31 -23.12 -20.37 0.46
N ARG A 32 -23.68 -19.25 0.03
CA ARG A 32 -24.78 -18.54 0.71
C ARG A 32 -26.15 -19.01 0.23
N SER A 33 -26.26 -19.29 -1.07
CA SER A 33 -27.47 -19.82 -1.70
C SER A 33 -27.10 -20.55 -3.00
N ASP A 34 -27.86 -21.59 -3.33
CA ASP A 34 -27.68 -22.37 -4.56
C ASP A 34 -29.02 -22.98 -4.98
N GLU A 35 -29.86 -22.17 -5.61
CA GLU A 35 -31.22 -22.53 -5.99
C GLU A 35 -31.49 -22.20 -7.46
N PRO A 36 -32.38 -22.89 -8.18
CA PRO A 36 -32.79 -22.46 -9.52
C PRO A 36 -33.35 -21.03 -9.50
N LEU A 37 -33.03 -20.20 -10.51
CA LEU A 37 -33.55 -18.82 -10.58
C LEU A 37 -35.09 -18.77 -10.59
N PHE A 38 -35.70 -19.78 -11.22
CA PHE A 38 -37.14 -20.03 -11.24
C PHE A 38 -37.36 -21.53 -11.56
N PRO A 39 -38.57 -22.07 -11.34
CA PRO A 39 -38.86 -23.48 -11.64
C PRO A 39 -38.56 -23.83 -13.10
N GLY A 40 -37.66 -24.78 -13.32
CA GLY A 40 -37.24 -25.23 -14.65
C GLY A 40 -36.09 -24.41 -15.29
N ALA A 41 -35.55 -23.41 -14.60
CA ALA A 41 -34.38 -22.66 -15.08
C ALA A 41 -33.13 -23.55 -15.14
N SER A 42 -32.32 -23.39 -16.20
CA SER A 42 -30.98 -23.97 -16.28
C SER A 42 -29.95 -23.20 -15.46
N ALA A 43 -30.19 -21.91 -15.22
CA ALA A 43 -29.34 -21.04 -14.41
C ALA A 43 -29.81 -21.02 -12.95
N ARG A 44 -28.83 -20.99 -12.05
CA ARG A 44 -29.03 -20.95 -10.59
C ARG A 44 -28.76 -19.57 -10.03
N TRP A 45 -29.49 -19.19 -8.99
CA TRP A 45 -29.04 -18.22 -8.00
C TRP A 45 -27.95 -18.86 -7.15
N LEU A 46 -26.72 -18.85 -7.66
CA LEU A 46 -25.55 -19.35 -6.96
C LEU A 46 -24.80 -18.18 -6.32
N ALA A 47 -25.02 -17.98 -5.03
CA ALA A 47 -24.40 -16.94 -4.23
C ALA A 47 -23.26 -17.53 -3.38
N VAL A 48 -22.08 -16.92 -3.46
CA VAL A 48 -20.92 -17.24 -2.63
C VAL A 48 -20.38 -15.99 -1.94
N ALA A 49 -19.74 -16.13 -0.80
CA ALA A 49 -19.07 -15.01 -0.15
C ALA A 49 -17.90 -15.48 0.72
N PRO A 50 -16.87 -14.64 0.95
CA PRO A 50 -15.92 -14.91 2.01
C PRO A 50 -16.62 -15.14 3.36
N PRO A 51 -16.04 -15.95 4.27
CA PRO A 51 -16.60 -16.15 5.60
C PRO A 51 -16.86 -14.82 6.33
N GLY A 52 -18.08 -14.66 6.87
CA GLY A 52 -18.50 -13.45 7.57
C GLY A 52 -18.77 -12.21 6.71
N ALA A 53 -18.57 -12.28 5.38
CA ALA A 53 -18.85 -11.16 4.50
C ALA A 53 -20.35 -10.90 4.36
N GLU A 54 -20.71 -9.62 4.36
CA GLU A 54 -22.07 -9.14 4.26
C GLU A 54 -22.61 -9.08 2.82
N THR A 55 -21.74 -8.73 1.86
CA THR A 55 -22.04 -8.66 0.43
C THR A 55 -21.76 -10.00 -0.23
N GLU A 56 -22.67 -10.47 -1.07
CA GLU A 56 -22.56 -11.75 -1.76
C GLU A 56 -22.15 -11.58 -3.23
N ILE A 57 -21.44 -12.57 -3.77
CA ILE A 57 -21.09 -12.66 -5.18
C ILE A 57 -22.00 -13.68 -5.83
N ILE A 58 -22.79 -13.25 -6.80
CA ILE A 58 -23.62 -14.13 -7.62
C ILE A 58 -22.78 -14.61 -8.80
N LEU A 59 -22.52 -15.92 -8.86
CA LEU A 59 -21.89 -16.60 -9.99
C LEU A 59 -22.95 -16.86 -11.06
N TYR A 60 -23.23 -15.84 -11.86
CA TYR A 60 -24.40 -15.78 -12.71
C TYR A 60 -24.12 -16.39 -14.10
N LEU A 61 -24.86 -17.43 -14.47
CA LEU A 61 -24.89 -17.94 -15.84
C LEU A 61 -25.88 -17.09 -16.65
N PRO A 62 -25.44 -16.33 -17.67
CA PRO A 62 -26.35 -15.52 -18.45
C PRO A 62 -27.48 -16.37 -19.07
N ASP A 63 -28.72 -15.99 -18.81
CA ASP A 63 -29.91 -16.55 -19.44
C ASP A 63 -30.31 -15.70 -20.67
N ASP A 64 -31.44 -16.03 -21.30
CA ASP A 64 -31.93 -15.33 -22.49
C ASP A 64 -32.14 -13.82 -22.28
N ASN A 65 -32.48 -13.39 -21.05
CA ASN A 65 -32.66 -11.97 -20.72
C ASN A 65 -31.33 -11.24 -20.55
N TRP A 66 -30.25 -11.98 -20.23
CA TRP A 66 -28.91 -11.47 -19.98
C TRP A 66 -27.90 -11.90 -21.05
N GLU A 67 -28.37 -12.39 -22.20
CA GLU A 67 -27.56 -12.93 -23.30
C GLU A 67 -26.43 -11.97 -23.73
N HIS A 68 -26.70 -10.66 -23.72
CA HIS A 68 -25.74 -9.62 -24.08
C HIS A 68 -24.50 -9.56 -23.16
N TYR A 69 -24.53 -10.20 -21.99
CA TYR A 69 -23.37 -10.36 -21.11
C TYR A 69 -22.51 -11.59 -21.42
N ARG A 70 -22.97 -12.55 -22.24
CA ARG A 70 -22.14 -13.72 -22.63
C ARG A 70 -20.80 -13.30 -23.26
N GLN A 71 -20.80 -12.20 -24.02
CA GLN A 71 -19.61 -11.69 -24.70
C GLN A 71 -18.53 -11.11 -23.76
N VAL A 72 -18.90 -10.81 -22.51
CA VAL A 72 -18.00 -10.26 -21.48
C VAL A 72 -17.62 -11.27 -20.39
N VAL A 73 -18.12 -12.51 -20.46
CA VAL A 73 -17.68 -13.57 -19.55
C VAL A 73 -16.18 -13.82 -19.74
N GLY A 74 -15.43 -13.79 -18.64
CA GLY A 74 -13.97 -13.91 -18.66
C GLY A 74 -13.27 -12.63 -19.12
N LYS A 75 -13.96 -11.49 -19.14
CA LYS A 75 -13.40 -10.17 -19.49
C LYS A 75 -13.73 -9.10 -18.45
N SER A 76 -14.34 -9.49 -17.33
CA SER A 76 -14.74 -8.57 -16.27
C SER A 76 -13.54 -8.21 -15.38
N GLN A 77 -13.43 -6.92 -15.04
CA GLN A 77 -12.48 -6.33 -14.07
C GLN A 77 -13.21 -5.58 -12.95
N ALA A 78 -14.31 -6.15 -12.43
CA ALA A 78 -15.23 -5.40 -11.57
C ALA A 78 -15.27 -5.83 -10.10
N LEU A 79 -14.38 -6.73 -9.64
CA LEU A 79 -14.39 -7.21 -8.25
C LEU A 79 -13.03 -7.07 -7.58
N THR A 80 -13.03 -6.45 -6.41
CA THR A 80 -11.91 -6.44 -5.46
C THR A 80 -12.29 -7.21 -4.21
N LEU A 81 -11.44 -8.15 -3.80
CA LEU A 81 -11.53 -8.86 -2.53
C LEU A 81 -10.48 -8.32 -1.56
N ALA A 82 -10.90 -8.05 -0.33
CA ALA A 82 -9.97 -7.68 0.72
C ALA A 82 -9.19 -8.92 1.19
N ALA A 83 -7.87 -8.80 1.27
CA ALA A 83 -6.97 -9.76 1.88
C ALA A 83 -6.41 -9.18 3.19
N SER A 84 -6.22 -10.02 4.20
CA SER A 84 -5.56 -9.61 5.45
C SER A 84 -4.05 -9.75 5.41
N ASP A 85 -3.54 -10.63 4.54
CA ASP A 85 -2.13 -10.87 4.28
C ASP A 85 -2.03 -11.33 2.82
N ILE A 86 -1.55 -10.45 1.94
CA ILE A 86 -1.50 -10.79 0.51
C ILE A 86 -0.37 -11.75 0.17
N GLU A 87 0.68 -11.81 0.98
CA GLU A 87 1.82 -12.71 0.77
C GLU A 87 1.41 -14.16 1.08
N GLU A 88 0.67 -14.37 2.17
CA GLU A 88 0.07 -15.68 2.48
C GLU A 88 -0.93 -16.11 1.40
N VAL A 89 -1.77 -15.18 0.91
CA VAL A 89 -2.69 -15.45 -0.19
C VAL A 89 -1.93 -15.80 -1.47
N TYR A 90 -0.87 -15.06 -1.79
CA TYR A 90 -0.04 -15.31 -2.98
C TYR A 90 0.59 -16.69 -2.94
N ARG A 91 1.22 -17.06 -1.81
CA ARG A 91 1.77 -18.41 -1.61
C ARG A 91 0.70 -19.48 -1.78
N THR A 92 -0.41 -19.35 -1.05
CA THR A 92 -1.49 -20.36 -1.01
C THR A 92 -2.13 -20.57 -2.37
N LEU A 93 -2.45 -19.49 -3.09
CA LEU A 93 -3.09 -19.57 -4.40
C LEU A 93 -2.11 -20.03 -5.49
N SER A 94 -0.83 -19.66 -5.40
CA SER A 94 0.21 -20.16 -6.31
C SER A 94 0.41 -21.67 -6.16
N GLU A 95 0.45 -22.20 -4.94
CA GLU A 95 0.50 -23.64 -4.66
C GLU A 95 -0.71 -24.40 -5.22
N ARG A 96 -1.88 -23.73 -5.29
CA ARG A 96 -3.12 -24.26 -5.88
C ARG A 96 -3.18 -24.10 -7.40
N GLY A 97 -2.14 -23.53 -8.03
CA GLY A 97 -2.06 -23.36 -9.48
C GLY A 97 -2.92 -22.22 -10.04
N VAL A 98 -3.32 -21.26 -9.22
CA VAL A 98 -4.05 -20.07 -9.68
C VAL A 98 -3.12 -19.18 -10.49
N ARG A 99 -3.61 -18.66 -11.62
CA ARG A 99 -2.85 -17.73 -12.45
C ARG A 99 -2.90 -16.33 -11.87
N PHE A 100 -1.75 -15.77 -11.54
CA PHE A 100 -1.58 -14.35 -11.25
C PHE A 100 -1.33 -13.60 -12.57
N VAL A 101 -2.25 -12.72 -12.93
CA VAL A 101 -2.06 -11.74 -14.02
C VAL A 101 -1.07 -10.67 -13.57
N GLN A 102 -1.09 -10.35 -12.29
CA GLN A 102 -0.14 -9.46 -11.63
C GLN A 102 0.17 -10.02 -10.24
N GLU A 103 1.44 -10.31 -9.99
CA GLU A 103 1.95 -10.69 -8.67
C GLU A 103 1.80 -9.54 -7.66
N PRO A 104 1.86 -9.81 -6.34
CA PRO A 104 1.75 -8.77 -5.31
C PRO A 104 2.66 -7.58 -5.59
N GLN A 105 2.05 -6.40 -5.70
CA GLN A 105 2.73 -5.14 -5.88
C GLN A 105 2.37 -4.19 -4.75
N LYS A 106 3.40 -3.74 -4.02
CA LYS A 106 3.25 -2.72 -2.99
C LYS A 106 2.89 -1.39 -3.61
N GLN A 107 1.92 -0.72 -3.01
CA GLN A 107 1.48 0.63 -3.31
C GLN A 107 1.35 1.42 -2.01
N ILE A 108 1.22 2.74 -2.13
CA ILE A 108 1.09 3.59 -0.95
C ILE A 108 -0.21 3.33 -0.14
N TRP A 109 -1.24 2.79 -0.79
CA TRP A 109 -2.53 2.45 -0.18
C TRP A 109 -2.60 1.01 0.35
N GLY A 110 -1.58 0.20 0.13
CA GLY A 110 -1.61 -1.23 0.45
C GLY A 110 -0.93 -2.05 -0.63
N THR A 111 -1.04 -3.36 -0.53
CA THR A 111 -0.49 -4.29 -1.51
C THR A 111 -1.64 -4.88 -2.30
N PHE A 112 -1.49 -5.02 -3.61
CA PHE A 112 -2.50 -5.67 -4.43
C PHE A 112 -1.90 -6.69 -5.38
N ALA A 113 -2.73 -7.64 -5.78
CA ALA A 113 -2.43 -8.64 -6.79
C ALA A 113 -3.66 -8.83 -7.68
N VAL A 114 -3.48 -9.38 -8.87
CA VAL A 114 -4.58 -9.68 -9.79
C VAL A 114 -4.52 -11.15 -10.16
N ILE A 115 -5.60 -11.87 -9.89
CA ILE A 115 -5.76 -13.29 -10.25
C ILE A 115 -6.78 -13.47 -11.36
N GLU A 116 -6.67 -14.59 -12.08
CA GLU A 116 -7.69 -15.07 -13.02
C GLU A 116 -8.53 -16.18 -12.36
N ASP A 117 -9.86 -16.06 -12.42
CA ASP A 117 -10.77 -17.11 -11.95
C ASP A 117 -10.92 -18.25 -12.97
N SER A 118 -11.70 -19.29 -12.63
CA SER A 118 -11.91 -20.45 -13.52
C SER A 118 -12.61 -20.13 -14.85
N GLU A 119 -13.16 -18.93 -14.99
CA GLU A 119 -13.91 -18.47 -16.16
C GLU A 119 -13.13 -17.45 -17.00
N GLY A 120 -11.93 -17.07 -16.55
CA GLY A 120 -11.09 -16.04 -17.16
C GLY A 120 -11.32 -14.63 -16.61
N ASN A 121 -12.21 -14.44 -15.62
CA ASN A 121 -12.43 -13.12 -15.03
C ASN A 121 -11.23 -12.73 -14.17
N THR A 122 -10.87 -11.45 -14.19
CA THR A 122 -9.79 -10.96 -13.34
C THR A 122 -10.36 -10.37 -12.05
N ILE A 123 -9.82 -10.82 -10.92
CA ILE A 123 -10.20 -10.37 -9.57
C ILE A 123 -9.00 -9.68 -8.94
N ILE A 124 -9.21 -8.50 -8.37
CA ILE A 124 -8.19 -7.79 -7.61
C ILE A 124 -8.23 -8.32 -6.17
N LEU A 125 -7.07 -8.72 -5.66
CA LEU A 125 -6.85 -8.97 -4.24
C LEU A 125 -6.16 -7.75 -3.66
N ALA A 126 -6.71 -7.17 -2.60
CA ALA A 126 -6.15 -5.97 -2.00
C ALA A 126 -6.00 -6.16 -0.49
N GLU A 127 -4.75 -6.18 -0.03
CA GLU A 127 -4.44 -5.93 1.36
C GLU A 127 -4.38 -4.41 1.55
N GLN A 128 -5.45 -3.85 2.13
CA GLN A 128 -5.39 -2.46 2.55
C GLN A 128 -4.32 -2.35 3.60
N LYS A 129 -3.54 -1.28 3.53
CA LYS A 129 -2.61 -0.92 4.59
C LYS A 129 -3.43 -0.70 5.87
N SER A 130 -3.46 -1.71 6.74
CA SER A 130 -4.39 -1.78 7.88
C SER A 130 -4.06 -0.80 9.00
N ASP A 131 -3.03 0.03 8.81
CA ASP A 131 -2.40 0.80 9.87
C ASP A 131 -2.15 2.27 9.50
N VAL A 132 -3.02 2.86 8.69
CA VAL A 132 -3.00 4.31 8.45
C VAL A 132 -3.77 5.00 9.59
N PRO A 133 -3.19 6.00 10.28
CA PRO A 133 -3.81 6.57 11.47
C PRO A 133 -5.14 7.24 11.13
N ARG A 134 -6.15 7.03 11.97
CA ARG A 134 -7.50 7.58 11.78
C ARG A 134 -7.66 8.96 12.38
N THR A 135 -6.72 9.38 13.22
CA THR A 135 -6.68 10.70 13.83
C THR A 135 -5.28 11.29 13.75
N LYS A 136 -5.20 12.62 13.86
CA LYS A 136 -3.91 13.32 13.97
C LYS A 136 -3.15 12.90 15.23
N GLU A 137 -3.86 12.68 16.33
CA GLU A 137 -3.26 12.25 17.61
C GLU A 137 -2.63 10.86 17.49
N GLU A 138 -3.32 9.93 16.82
CA GLU A 138 -2.80 8.60 16.54
C GLU A 138 -1.55 8.67 15.65
N LEU A 139 -1.58 9.49 14.58
CA LEU A 139 -0.42 9.73 13.72
C LEU A 139 0.77 10.24 14.52
N LEU A 140 0.60 11.32 15.28
CA LEU A 140 1.67 11.91 16.08
C LEU A 140 2.22 10.93 17.12
N SER A 141 1.36 10.16 17.78
CA SER A 141 1.77 9.17 18.78
C SER A 141 2.63 8.06 18.18
N ARG A 142 2.33 7.64 16.94
CA ARG A 142 3.10 6.61 16.23
C ARG A 142 4.43 7.15 15.73
N ILE A 143 4.44 8.35 15.14
CA ILE A 143 5.66 9.07 14.75
C ILE A 143 6.60 9.17 15.94
N ASP A 144 6.11 9.68 17.07
CA ASP A 144 6.88 9.88 18.29
C ASP A 144 7.40 8.56 18.90
N ARG A 145 6.58 7.50 18.92
CA ARG A 145 7.02 6.17 19.37
C ARG A 145 8.12 5.61 18.49
N SER A 146 7.88 5.50 17.19
CA SER A 146 8.82 4.89 16.25
C SER A 146 10.13 5.69 16.17
N ARG A 147 10.04 7.03 16.17
CA ARG A 147 11.21 7.91 16.24
C ARG A 147 12.05 7.64 17.48
N ARG A 148 11.44 7.60 18.67
CA ARG A 148 12.17 7.31 19.92
C ARG A 148 12.84 5.95 19.89
N GLU A 149 12.17 4.94 19.34
CA GLU A 149 12.74 3.60 19.26
C GLU A 149 13.96 3.56 18.34
N LEU A 150 13.92 4.24 17.19
CA LEU A 150 15.08 4.41 16.32
C LEU A 150 16.19 5.23 17.02
N GLU A 151 15.84 6.32 17.71
CA GLU A 151 16.80 7.15 18.47
C GLU A 151 17.51 6.38 19.57
N ASN A 152 16.82 5.48 20.27
CA ASN A 152 17.42 4.61 21.28
C ASN A 152 18.51 3.69 20.70
N VAL A 153 18.38 3.29 19.43
CA VAL A 153 19.39 2.48 18.74
C VAL A 153 20.58 3.33 18.30
N ILE A 154 20.34 4.53 17.76
CA ILE A 154 21.40 5.34 17.12
C ILE A 154 22.16 6.27 18.06
N ARG A 155 21.52 6.79 19.13
CA ARG A 155 22.14 7.75 20.06
C ARG A 155 23.41 7.26 20.75
N PRO A 156 23.55 5.98 21.16
CA PRO A 156 24.76 5.51 21.81
C PRO A 156 25.90 5.20 20.84
N LEU A 157 25.68 5.24 19.52
CA LEU A 157 26.67 4.84 18.54
C LEU A 157 27.82 5.84 18.43
N SER A 158 29.04 5.32 18.29
CA SER A 158 30.22 6.12 17.96
C SER A 158 30.24 6.53 16.48
N ASP A 159 31.04 7.54 16.13
CA ASP A 159 31.23 7.96 14.73
C ASP A 159 31.71 6.82 13.82
N GLY A 160 32.57 5.93 14.34
CA GLY A 160 33.02 4.74 13.63
C GLY A 160 31.88 3.76 13.33
N GLN A 161 30.96 3.54 14.28
CA GLN A 161 29.78 2.69 14.07
C GLN A 161 28.78 3.33 13.11
N LEU A 162 28.62 4.66 13.16
CA LEU A 162 27.73 5.37 12.25
C LEU A 162 28.19 5.31 10.79
N THR A 163 29.51 5.30 10.57
CA THR A 163 30.11 5.37 9.23
C THR A 163 30.52 4.02 8.64
N ARG A 164 30.55 2.95 9.45
CA ARG A 164 30.84 1.59 8.99
C ARG A 164 29.79 1.11 8.00
N ARG A 165 30.22 0.71 6.80
CA ARG A 165 29.35 0.14 5.76
C ARG A 165 29.06 -1.34 6.03
N GLY A 166 27.82 -1.74 5.79
CA GLY A 166 27.39 -3.12 5.80
C GLY A 166 27.64 -3.88 4.50
N PRO A 167 27.28 -5.17 4.45
CA PRO A 167 27.41 -6.02 3.26
C PRO A 167 26.59 -5.50 2.06
N PHE A 168 25.51 -4.75 2.31
CA PHE A 168 24.69 -4.11 1.28
C PHE A 168 25.14 -2.67 0.96
N GLY A 169 26.31 -2.27 1.44
CA GLY A 169 26.95 -1.01 1.10
C GLY A 169 26.53 0.19 1.95
N TRP A 170 25.34 0.22 2.56
CA TRP A 170 24.90 1.34 3.39
C TRP A 170 25.48 1.29 4.81
N SER A 171 25.81 2.46 5.37
CA SER A 171 26.09 2.62 6.80
C SER A 171 24.87 3.15 7.56
N VAL A 172 24.90 3.16 8.90
CA VAL A 172 23.83 3.78 9.71
C VAL A 172 23.62 5.25 9.30
N LYS A 173 24.72 6.00 9.15
CA LYS A 173 24.70 7.38 8.64
C LYS A 173 23.94 7.48 7.31
N ASP A 174 24.16 6.57 6.37
CA ASP A 174 23.50 6.63 5.06
C ASP A 174 21.98 6.38 5.18
N HIS A 175 21.56 5.45 6.05
CA HIS A 175 20.14 5.26 6.39
C HIS A 175 19.52 6.53 6.98
N LEU A 176 20.19 7.19 7.93
CA LEU A 176 19.68 8.42 8.57
C LEU A 176 19.59 9.59 7.59
N ALA A 177 20.58 9.75 6.71
CA ALA A 177 20.59 10.76 5.68
C ALA A 177 19.44 10.56 4.67
N HIS A 178 19.14 9.31 4.33
CA HIS A 178 18.01 8.95 3.48
C HIS A 178 16.68 9.28 4.15
N LEU A 179 16.46 8.84 5.41
CA LEU A 179 15.26 9.13 6.18
C LEU A 179 15.00 10.65 6.27
N ALA A 180 16.02 11.44 6.64
CA ALA A 180 15.91 12.90 6.73
C ALA A 180 15.54 13.54 5.38
N THR A 181 16.01 13.00 4.26
CA THR A 181 15.70 13.54 2.93
C THR A 181 14.23 13.34 2.58
N TRP A 182 13.71 12.13 2.80
CA TRP A 182 12.31 11.82 2.50
C TRP A 182 11.35 12.55 3.44
N GLU A 183 11.71 12.66 4.72
CA GLU A 183 10.96 13.44 5.70
C GLU A 183 10.92 14.94 5.33
N LEU A 184 12.05 15.52 4.88
CA LEU A 184 12.09 16.90 4.36
C LEU A 184 11.14 17.08 3.18
N GLY A 185 11.04 16.08 2.30
CA GLY A 185 10.07 16.09 1.22
C GLY A 185 8.63 16.24 1.70
N ILE A 186 8.26 15.61 2.82
CA ILE A 186 6.93 15.78 3.42
C ILE A 186 6.76 17.17 4.02
N VAL A 187 7.76 17.70 4.71
CA VAL A 187 7.72 19.06 5.26
C VAL A 187 7.37 20.06 4.16
N GLU A 188 8.08 20.00 3.02
CA GLU A 188 7.87 20.93 1.91
C GLU A 188 6.53 20.67 1.19
N LEU A 189 6.14 19.40 1.01
CA LEU A 189 4.83 19.05 0.45
C LEU A 189 3.68 19.65 1.27
N LEU A 190 3.69 19.47 2.59
CA LEU A 190 2.62 19.97 3.47
C LEU A 190 2.56 21.50 3.49
N GLN A 191 3.66 22.17 3.14
CA GLN A 191 3.74 23.61 2.92
C GLN A 191 3.40 24.05 1.49
N LYS A 192 2.95 23.12 0.64
CA LYS A 192 2.66 23.34 -0.79
C LYS A 192 3.86 23.85 -1.59
N ARG A 193 5.05 23.39 -1.22
CA ARG A 193 6.31 23.70 -1.90
C ARG A 193 6.83 22.48 -2.69
N PRO A 194 7.71 22.67 -3.68
CA PRO A 194 8.21 21.58 -4.52
C PRO A 194 9.09 20.59 -3.74
N ARG A 195 8.49 19.49 -3.24
CA ARG A 195 9.19 18.51 -2.40
C ARG A 195 10.44 17.91 -3.05
N PHE A 196 10.35 17.56 -4.33
CA PHE A 196 11.45 16.89 -5.03
C PHE A 196 12.60 17.86 -5.30
N ALA A 197 12.33 19.15 -5.46
CA ALA A 197 13.37 20.17 -5.56
C ALA A 197 14.14 20.29 -4.24
N ALA A 198 13.44 20.32 -3.10
CA ALA A 198 14.06 20.37 -1.78
C ALA A 198 14.86 19.11 -1.43
N MET A 199 14.40 17.95 -1.90
CA MET A 199 15.15 16.68 -1.83
C MET A 199 16.35 16.63 -2.80
N GLY A 200 16.41 17.57 -3.75
CA GLY A 200 17.42 17.61 -4.81
C GLY A 200 17.17 16.62 -5.96
N VAL A 201 16.01 15.97 -6.04
CA VAL A 201 15.74 14.89 -7.01
C VAL A 201 14.72 15.26 -8.09
N GLU A 202 14.34 16.53 -8.20
CA GLU A 202 13.35 17.02 -9.17
C GLU A 202 13.65 16.60 -10.62
N GLU A 203 14.90 16.74 -11.06
CA GLU A 203 15.33 16.34 -12.40
C GLU A 203 15.21 14.82 -12.62
N ALA A 204 15.55 14.01 -11.62
CA ALA A 204 15.43 12.56 -11.72
C ALA A 204 13.95 12.13 -11.82
N VAL A 205 13.08 12.76 -11.02
CA VAL A 205 11.63 12.51 -11.05
C VAL A 205 11.03 12.92 -12.40
N SER A 206 11.41 14.08 -12.94
CA SER A 206 10.89 14.53 -14.24
C SER A 206 11.35 13.66 -15.41
N GLN A 207 12.49 12.98 -15.28
CA GLN A 207 12.98 11.98 -16.21
C GLN A 207 12.34 10.59 -16.05
N GLY A 208 11.40 10.42 -15.10
CA GLY A 208 10.72 9.15 -14.86
C GLY A 208 11.61 8.07 -14.24
N LYS A 209 12.64 8.47 -13.48
CA LYS A 209 13.53 7.55 -12.76
C LYS A 209 12.76 6.73 -11.73
N THR A 210 13.16 5.47 -11.54
CA THR A 210 12.58 4.60 -10.52
C THR A 210 12.93 5.09 -9.12
N GLU A 211 12.20 4.61 -8.11
CA GLU A 211 12.49 4.92 -6.72
C GLU A 211 13.91 4.48 -6.31
N ASP A 212 14.35 3.30 -6.77
CA ASP A 212 15.72 2.81 -6.55
C ASP A 212 16.78 3.75 -7.17
N GLU A 213 16.54 4.24 -8.39
CA GLU A 213 17.44 5.19 -9.04
C GLU A 213 17.48 6.54 -8.30
N ILE A 214 16.35 6.99 -7.76
CA ILE A 214 16.24 8.20 -6.93
C ILE A 214 16.98 7.99 -5.59
N ASN A 215 16.81 6.83 -4.95
CA ASN A 215 17.45 6.48 -3.69
C ASN A 215 18.97 6.43 -3.85
N GLU A 216 19.46 5.83 -4.94
CA GLU A 216 20.88 5.82 -5.28
C GLU A 216 21.44 7.23 -5.55
N LEU A 217 20.64 8.12 -6.13
CA LEU A 217 21.02 9.52 -6.31
C LEU A 217 21.15 10.26 -4.97
N ILE A 218 20.18 10.08 -4.06
CA ILE A 218 20.21 10.66 -2.71
C ILE A 218 21.44 10.16 -1.96
N PHE A 219 21.67 8.84 -1.98
CA PHE A 219 22.83 8.19 -1.38
C PHE A 219 24.15 8.80 -1.88
N ARG A 220 24.36 8.85 -3.20
CA ARG A 220 25.59 9.41 -3.79
C ARG A 220 25.80 10.88 -3.43
N ARG A 221 24.74 11.70 -3.45
CA ARG A 221 24.83 13.13 -3.13
C ARG A 221 25.18 13.39 -1.68
N ARG A 222 24.80 12.50 -0.76
CA ARG A 222 25.04 12.67 0.68
C ARG A 222 26.26 11.92 1.20
N ALA A 223 26.92 11.11 0.37
CA ALA A 223 28.08 10.32 0.75
C ALA A 223 29.20 11.14 1.44
N HIS A 224 29.40 12.40 1.03
CA HIS A 224 30.43 13.30 1.55
C HIS A 224 30.12 13.91 2.93
N ARG A 225 28.86 13.84 3.39
CA ARG A 225 28.42 14.41 4.68
C ARG A 225 29.02 13.62 5.83
N THR A 226 29.44 14.31 6.89
CA THR A 226 29.91 13.69 8.14
C THR A 226 28.75 13.10 8.95
N ALA A 227 29.03 12.19 9.89
CA ALA A 227 27.96 11.64 10.74
C ALA A 227 27.31 12.73 11.60
N SER A 228 28.09 13.68 12.13
CA SER A 228 27.57 14.81 12.90
C SER A 228 26.62 15.69 12.09
N GLU A 229 26.95 16.01 10.84
CA GLU A 229 26.06 16.79 9.96
C GLU A 229 24.78 16.05 9.59
N VAL A 230 24.85 14.72 9.43
CA VAL A 230 23.66 13.91 9.14
C VAL A 230 22.76 13.79 10.37
N MET A 231 23.34 13.59 11.56
CA MET A 231 22.58 13.55 12.81
C MET A 231 21.87 14.88 13.08
N ALA A 232 22.55 16.01 12.85
CA ALA A 232 21.95 17.34 13.00
C ALA A 232 20.79 17.55 12.02
N ASP A 233 20.95 17.23 10.73
CA ASP A 233 19.86 17.30 9.75
C ASP A 233 18.68 16.39 10.16
N PHE A 234 18.97 15.17 10.62
CA PHE A 234 17.97 14.18 11.01
C PHE A 234 17.15 14.61 12.24
N GLU A 235 17.73 15.39 13.14
CA GLU A 235 17.03 16.02 14.26
C GLU A 235 16.24 17.26 13.81
N GLU A 236 16.87 18.16 13.05
CA GLU A 236 16.26 19.41 12.60
C GLU A 236 15.01 19.17 11.74
N VAL A 237 15.11 18.28 10.74
CA VAL A 237 14.01 17.97 9.83
C VAL A 237 12.84 17.36 10.58
N HIS A 238 13.10 16.46 11.51
CA HIS A 238 12.06 15.83 12.32
C HIS A 238 11.34 16.85 13.21
N ALA A 239 12.10 17.73 13.87
CA ALA A 239 11.53 18.81 14.68
C ALA A 239 10.63 19.74 13.84
N ARG A 240 11.08 20.10 12.62
CA ARG A 240 10.27 20.88 11.67
C ARG A 240 8.97 20.17 11.29
N LEU A 241 9.03 18.87 11.02
CA LEU A 241 7.83 18.09 10.67
C LEU A 241 6.85 18.03 11.84
N VAL A 242 7.31 17.69 13.04
CA VAL A 242 6.45 17.60 14.24
C VAL A 242 5.80 18.96 14.54
N GLN A 243 6.55 20.05 14.46
CA GLN A 243 6.01 21.40 14.62
C GLN A 243 4.93 21.71 13.57
N LEU A 244 5.20 21.38 12.29
CA LEU A 244 4.25 21.59 11.20
C LEU A 244 2.96 20.80 11.43
N LEU A 245 3.08 19.48 11.64
CA LEU A 245 1.94 18.61 11.93
C LEU A 245 1.16 19.10 13.15
N GLY A 246 1.86 19.53 14.21
CA GLY A 246 1.28 20.11 15.42
C GLY A 246 0.40 21.34 15.16
N SER A 247 0.82 22.20 14.23
CA SER A 247 0.08 23.41 13.84
C SER A 247 -1.11 23.18 12.90
N MET A 248 -1.13 22.06 12.16
CA MET A 248 -2.16 21.78 11.15
C MET A 248 -3.48 21.32 11.77
N GLY A 249 -4.62 21.70 11.18
CA GLY A 249 -5.91 21.10 11.50
C GLY A 249 -5.96 19.62 11.06
N GLN A 250 -6.72 18.79 11.77
CA GLN A 250 -6.84 17.38 11.43
C GLN A 250 -7.38 17.17 10.01
N GLU A 251 -8.37 17.96 9.57
CA GLU A 251 -8.98 17.80 8.24
C GLU A 251 -7.96 17.96 7.10
N ALA A 252 -6.91 18.74 7.31
CA ALA A 252 -5.84 18.94 6.33
C ALA A 252 -5.13 17.61 6.01
N LEU A 253 -4.87 16.78 7.01
CA LEU A 253 -4.24 15.46 6.84
C LEU A 253 -5.12 14.48 6.05
N PHE A 254 -6.44 14.71 6.03
CA PHE A 254 -7.41 13.91 5.30
C PHE A 254 -7.72 14.45 3.90
N GLN A 255 -7.15 15.59 3.50
CA GLN A 255 -7.26 16.09 2.14
C GLN A 255 -6.44 15.22 1.17
N PRO A 256 -6.89 15.07 -0.09
CA PRO A 256 -6.11 14.39 -1.13
C PRO A 256 -4.68 14.92 -1.25
N TYR A 257 -3.71 14.05 -1.52
CA TYR A 257 -2.33 14.45 -1.83
C TYR A 257 -2.28 15.52 -2.92
N ALA A 258 -3.11 15.38 -3.96
CA ALA A 258 -3.23 16.35 -5.04
C ALA A 258 -3.53 17.79 -4.57
N SER A 259 -4.21 17.98 -3.43
CA SER A 259 -4.53 19.32 -2.89
C SER A 259 -3.31 20.12 -2.39
N TYR A 260 -2.17 19.45 -2.24
CA TYR A 260 -0.89 20.02 -1.83
C TYR A 260 0.03 20.32 -3.01
N LEU A 261 -0.35 19.95 -4.23
CA LEU A 261 0.42 20.22 -5.44
C LEU A 261 0.01 21.57 -6.08
N PRO A 262 0.86 22.12 -6.96
CA PRO A 262 0.48 23.28 -7.78
C PRO A 262 -0.79 23.03 -8.59
N GLU A 263 -1.54 24.09 -8.88
CA GLU A 263 -2.75 24.01 -9.69
C GLU A 263 -2.46 23.37 -11.07
N GLY A 264 -3.30 22.43 -11.48
CA GLY A 264 -3.12 21.67 -12.72
C GLY A 264 -2.15 20.49 -12.64
N ALA A 265 -1.45 20.29 -11.53
CA ALA A 265 -0.62 19.11 -11.34
C ALA A 265 -1.47 17.84 -11.10
N THR A 266 -1.07 16.74 -11.73
CA THR A 266 -1.67 15.42 -11.48
C THR A 266 -1.08 14.82 -10.21
N GLY A 267 -1.94 14.36 -9.29
CA GLY A 267 -1.54 13.72 -8.05
C GLY A 267 -2.59 12.73 -7.55
N SER A 268 -2.22 11.94 -6.55
CA SER A 268 -3.12 10.96 -5.96
C SER A 268 -4.31 11.61 -5.27
N GLN A 269 -5.48 10.95 -5.36
CA GLN A 269 -6.70 11.33 -4.65
C GLN A 269 -6.78 10.79 -3.23
N LEU A 270 -5.80 9.97 -2.81
CA LEU A 270 -5.73 9.46 -1.45
C LEU A 270 -5.31 10.56 -0.46
N PRO A 271 -5.79 10.50 0.79
CA PRO A 271 -5.41 11.42 1.85
C PRO A 271 -3.89 11.60 2.02
N VAL A 272 -3.42 12.82 2.26
CA VAL A 272 -1.98 13.10 2.42
C VAL A 272 -1.36 12.38 3.63
N ILE A 273 -2.17 12.02 4.64
CA ILE A 273 -1.74 11.24 5.80
C ILE A 273 -1.03 9.93 5.43
N HIS A 274 -1.36 9.31 4.28
CA HIS A 274 -0.65 8.13 3.79
C HIS A 274 0.83 8.42 3.46
N TRP A 275 1.13 9.59 2.89
CA TRP A 275 2.51 10.01 2.63
C TRP A 275 3.23 10.38 3.91
N VAL A 276 2.54 11.01 4.87
CA VAL A 276 3.15 11.32 6.17
C VAL A 276 3.54 10.03 6.88
N ALA A 277 2.63 9.06 6.98
CA ALA A 277 2.89 7.75 7.57
C ALA A 277 4.08 7.04 6.90
N GLY A 278 4.05 6.92 5.58
CA GLY A 278 5.08 6.23 4.79
C GLY A 278 6.44 6.91 4.73
N ASN A 279 6.57 8.14 5.20
CA ASN A 279 7.84 8.87 5.27
C ASN A 279 8.25 9.17 6.72
N THR A 280 7.52 8.63 7.71
CA THR A 280 7.81 8.79 9.13
C THR A 280 7.85 7.43 9.82
N TYR A 281 6.89 7.06 10.68
CA TYR A 281 6.99 5.89 11.55
C TYR A 281 7.20 4.58 10.78
N GLU A 282 6.53 4.38 9.65
CA GLU A 282 6.73 3.15 8.86
C GLU A 282 8.15 3.09 8.29
N HIS A 283 8.65 4.23 7.83
CA HIS A 283 9.98 4.36 7.25
C HIS A 283 11.08 4.21 8.32
N PHE A 284 10.85 4.79 9.50
CA PHE A 284 11.72 4.65 10.67
C PHE A 284 11.77 3.20 11.13
N ASP A 285 10.63 2.52 11.21
CA ASP A 285 10.56 1.11 11.63
C ASP A 285 11.27 0.19 10.65
N GLU A 286 11.07 0.39 9.35
CA GLU A 286 11.80 -0.34 8.31
C GLU A 286 13.31 -0.12 8.42
N HIS A 287 13.77 1.14 8.45
CA HIS A 287 15.19 1.46 8.50
C HIS A 287 15.84 1.09 9.83
N ARG A 288 15.10 1.13 10.94
CA ARG A 288 15.57 0.59 12.23
C ARG A 288 15.88 -0.89 12.10
N GLY A 289 15.02 -1.67 11.44
CA GLY A 289 15.28 -3.08 11.17
C GLY A 289 16.60 -3.32 10.43
N TYR A 290 16.87 -2.52 9.39
CA TYR A 290 18.14 -2.56 8.67
C TYR A 290 19.34 -2.15 9.53
N ILE A 291 19.20 -1.08 10.32
CA ILE A 291 20.25 -0.58 11.22
C ILE A 291 20.57 -1.60 12.31
N GLU A 292 19.58 -2.21 12.95
CA GLU A 292 19.81 -3.25 13.95
C GLU A 292 20.47 -4.49 13.33
N ALA A 293 20.08 -4.87 12.12
CA ALA A 293 20.72 -5.96 11.40
C ALA A 293 22.19 -5.66 11.07
N LEU A 294 22.49 -4.40 10.72
CA LEU A 294 23.85 -3.92 10.48
C LEU A 294 24.71 -3.99 11.76
N LEU A 295 24.18 -3.53 12.89
CA LEU A 295 24.88 -3.49 14.17
C LEU A 295 25.09 -4.87 14.80
N ARG A 296 24.25 -5.86 14.49
CA ARG A 296 24.43 -7.26 14.94
C ARG A 296 25.64 -7.97 14.30
N GLN A 297 26.27 -7.37 13.29
CA GLN A 297 27.47 -7.90 12.63
C GLN A 297 28.78 -7.39 13.26
N ASP A 298 28.69 -6.62 14.35
CA ASP A 298 29.79 -6.20 15.23
C ASP A 298 30.02 -7.24 16.35
#